data_AF-A0A9X2JH02-F1
#
_entry.id   AF-A0A9X2JH02-F1
#
_cell.length_a   1.000
_cell.length_b   1.000
_cell.length_c   1.000
_cell.angle_alpha   90.00
_cell.angle_beta   90.00
_cell.angle_gamma   90.00
#
_symmetry.space_group_name_H-M   'P 1'
#
loop_
_entity.id
_entity.type
_entity.pdbx_description
1 polymer ?
#
loop_
_entity_poly.entity_id
_entity_poly.type
_entity_poly.pdbx_seq_one_letter_code
_entity_poly.pdbx_strand_id
1 'polypeptide(L)'
;MGNWVDRHPGRYARWNNWGDNVRVNFNNFNYYNNFFTPTWWAGHYHGIGGWHYGYCFDRYPSSYWWTVPTFAGLSNWFTWSAPATVWQEPIYYDYGAGGNVYYENNAVYVDGQVVGSPQDFAASAAALATVDPPTTQQAAEEADWMPLGTFAVSSSQKETEPTRFVQLAVNKEGIVSGTLYDESTDITQTLLGQVDKETQRVALRVGDSEDIVIETGLYNLTQPEAPIMVHYGPDRVENWLLVRLENPDTE
;
A
#
# COMPACT_ATOMS: atom_id res chain seq x y z
N MET A 1 12.12 4.54 15.27
CA MET A 1 11.11 4.88 14.23
C MET A 1 9.69 5.18 14.73
N GLY A 2 9.19 4.66 15.88
CA GLY A 2 7.76 4.74 16.20
C GLY A 2 7.14 6.10 16.49
N ASN A 3 7.96 7.08 16.85
CA ASN A 3 7.57 8.49 16.88
C ASN A 3 8.31 9.31 15.79
N TRP A 4 8.24 8.89 14.53
CA TRP A 4 8.86 9.65 13.43
C TRP A 4 8.11 10.95 13.14
N VAL A 5 6.78 10.86 13.04
CA VAL A 5 5.88 11.95 12.64
C VAL A 5 5.96 13.14 13.60
N ASP A 6 5.86 12.92 14.92
CA ASP A 6 5.90 14.04 15.88
C ASP A 6 7.29 14.67 15.96
N ARG A 7 8.36 13.89 15.72
CA ARG A 7 9.74 14.40 15.68
C ARG A 7 10.04 15.19 14.40
N HIS A 8 9.31 14.95 13.31
CA HIS A 8 9.55 15.57 12.01
C HIS A 8 8.28 16.21 11.44
N PRO A 9 7.68 17.19 12.15
CA PRO A 9 6.39 17.77 11.76
C PRO A 9 6.44 18.43 10.37
N GLY A 10 7.59 18.98 9.96
CA GLY A 10 7.76 19.55 8.62
C GLY A 10 7.72 18.51 7.49
N ARG A 11 8.18 17.28 7.75
CA ARG A 11 8.07 16.15 6.80
C ARG A 11 6.62 15.72 6.67
N TYR A 12 5.96 15.53 7.80
CA TYR A 12 4.55 15.16 7.82
C TYR A 12 3.66 16.21 7.14
N ALA A 13 3.90 17.50 7.42
CA ALA A 13 3.21 18.60 6.76
C ALA A 13 3.43 18.63 5.25
N ARG A 14 4.63 18.28 4.76
CA ARG A 14 4.90 18.15 3.32
C ARG A 14 4.01 17.08 2.68
N TRP A 15 3.85 15.92 3.31
CA TRP A 15 3.00 14.85 2.81
C TRP A 15 1.53 15.26 2.86
N ASN A 16 1.07 15.83 3.98
CA ASN A 16 -0.29 16.36 4.12
C ASN A 16 -0.63 17.38 3.03
N ASN A 17 0.23 18.39 2.82
CA ASN A 17 -0.01 19.40 1.78
C ASN A 17 -0.07 18.79 0.37
N TRP A 18 0.72 17.74 0.09
CA TRP A 18 0.62 17.02 -1.18
C TRP A 18 -0.72 16.29 -1.26
N GLY A 19 -1.07 15.49 -0.26
CA GLY A 19 -2.34 14.76 -0.19
C GLY A 19 -3.57 15.67 -0.26
N ASP A 20 -3.52 16.85 0.37
CA ASP A 20 -4.57 17.86 0.34
C ASP A 20 -4.84 18.33 -1.09
N ASN A 21 -3.80 18.65 -1.86
CA ASN A 21 -3.97 19.08 -3.23
C ASN A 21 -4.57 17.96 -4.11
N VAL A 22 -4.23 16.70 -3.85
CA VAL A 22 -4.81 15.55 -4.56
C VAL A 22 -6.30 15.38 -4.20
N ARG A 23 -6.64 15.37 -2.91
CA ARG A 23 -8.02 15.23 -2.42
C ARG A 23 -8.92 16.38 -2.86
N VAL A 24 -8.43 17.62 -2.81
CA VAL A 24 -9.20 18.79 -3.25
C VAL A 24 -9.57 18.66 -4.71
N ASN A 25 -8.66 18.26 -5.59
CA ASN A 25 -8.99 18.08 -7.00
C ASN A 25 -9.89 16.86 -7.22
N PHE A 26 -9.61 15.74 -6.56
CA PHE A 26 -10.49 14.56 -6.61
C PHE A 26 -11.95 14.93 -6.29
N ASN A 27 -12.18 15.68 -5.21
CA ASN A 27 -13.52 16.12 -4.82
C ASN A 27 -14.10 17.20 -5.78
N ASN A 28 -13.30 18.19 -6.19
CA ASN A 28 -13.78 19.31 -7.02
C ASN A 28 -14.28 18.86 -8.40
N PHE A 29 -13.68 17.83 -8.98
CA PHE A 29 -14.09 17.29 -10.26
C PHE A 29 -15.18 16.22 -10.12
N ASN A 30 -15.73 16.04 -8.91
CA ASN A 30 -16.69 14.99 -8.57
C ASN A 30 -16.20 13.61 -9.03
N TYR A 31 -14.91 13.31 -8.84
CA TYR A 31 -14.36 11.97 -9.09
C TYR A 31 -14.85 10.93 -8.06
N TYR A 32 -16.05 11.13 -7.47
CA TYR A 32 -16.94 10.05 -7.04
C TYR A 32 -17.41 9.19 -8.23
N ASN A 33 -16.55 9.01 -9.24
CA ASN A 33 -16.60 7.89 -10.13
C ASN A 33 -16.81 6.67 -9.23
N ASN A 34 -17.76 5.83 -9.62
CA ASN A 34 -18.22 4.68 -8.84
C ASN A 34 -17.14 3.59 -8.68
N PHE A 35 -15.86 3.95 -8.60
CA PHE A 35 -14.71 3.07 -8.39
C PHE A 35 -14.96 2.14 -7.22
N PHE A 36 -14.64 0.87 -7.44
CA PHE A 36 -14.80 -0.18 -6.44
C PHE A 36 -16.24 -0.36 -5.88
N THR A 37 -17.26 0.23 -6.52
CA THR A 37 -18.67 -0.13 -6.27
C THR A 37 -19.00 -1.48 -6.92
N PRO A 38 -20.09 -2.16 -6.52
CA PRO A 38 -20.50 -3.41 -7.17
C PRO A 38 -20.67 -3.27 -8.70
N THR A 39 -21.19 -2.13 -9.16
CA THR A 39 -21.34 -1.85 -10.60
C THR A 39 -20.00 -1.68 -11.30
N TRP A 40 -19.03 -1.03 -10.67
CA TRP A 40 -17.69 -0.89 -11.24
C TRP A 40 -16.98 -2.23 -11.33
N TRP A 41 -17.05 -3.06 -10.28
CA TRP A 41 -16.48 -4.41 -10.28
C TRP A 41 -17.06 -5.29 -11.39
N ALA A 42 -18.35 -5.15 -11.70
CA ALA A 42 -18.98 -5.88 -12.80
C ALA A 42 -18.47 -5.46 -14.19
N GLY A 43 -17.94 -4.24 -14.32
CA GLY A 43 -17.42 -3.69 -15.58
C GLY A 43 -15.90 -3.87 -15.79
N HIS A 44 -15.13 -4.08 -14.72
CA HIS A 44 -13.66 -4.02 -14.76
C HIS A 44 -13.02 -5.35 -14.36
N TYR A 45 -13.33 -6.40 -15.13
CA TYR A 45 -12.73 -7.72 -14.93
C TYR A 45 -11.23 -7.70 -15.24
N HIS A 46 -10.45 -8.34 -14.37
CA HIS A 46 -9.02 -8.55 -14.55
C HIS A 46 -8.61 -9.90 -13.97
N GLY A 47 -7.39 -10.33 -14.26
CA GLY A 47 -6.83 -11.56 -13.70
C GLY A 47 -6.69 -11.43 -12.19
N ILE A 48 -7.58 -12.08 -11.43
CA ILE A 48 -7.48 -12.19 -9.99
C ILE A 48 -6.39 -13.21 -9.67
N GLY A 49 -5.28 -12.76 -9.06
CA GLY A 49 -4.18 -13.63 -8.66
C GLY A 49 -4.63 -14.73 -7.70
N GLY A 50 -3.73 -15.69 -7.39
CA GLY A 50 -4.07 -16.82 -6.52
C GLY A 50 -4.65 -16.39 -5.16
N TRP A 51 -4.13 -15.31 -4.57
CA TRP A 51 -4.75 -14.64 -3.44
C TRP A 51 -5.40 -13.33 -3.90
N HIS A 52 -6.74 -13.27 -3.87
CA HIS A 52 -7.47 -12.03 -4.12
C HIS A 52 -8.59 -11.79 -3.10
N TYR A 53 -8.62 -10.61 -2.48
CA TYR A 53 -9.66 -10.28 -1.49
C TYR A 53 -11.08 -10.22 -2.10
N GLY A 54 -11.17 -10.14 -3.43
CA GLY A 54 -12.42 -10.20 -4.19
C GLY A 54 -13.25 -11.48 -4.00
N TYR A 55 -12.64 -12.59 -3.54
CA TYR A 55 -13.37 -13.78 -3.15
C TYR A 55 -14.32 -13.57 -1.94
N CYS A 56 -14.20 -12.43 -1.24
CA CYS A 56 -15.03 -12.08 -0.09
C CYS A 56 -16.02 -10.95 -0.36
N PHE A 57 -16.23 -10.53 -1.61
CA PHE A 57 -17.14 -9.42 -1.94
C PHE A 57 -18.61 -9.69 -1.59
N ASP A 58 -19.02 -10.95 -1.53
CA ASP A 58 -20.36 -11.35 -1.10
C ASP A 58 -20.53 -11.36 0.43
N ARG A 59 -19.45 -11.29 1.20
CA ARG A 59 -19.45 -11.33 2.67
C ARG A 59 -19.56 -9.96 3.31
N TYR A 60 -19.16 -8.90 2.60
CA TYR A 60 -19.07 -7.55 3.12
C TYR A 60 -19.72 -6.54 2.16
N PRO A 61 -20.37 -5.48 2.69
CA PRO A 61 -20.82 -4.37 1.83
C PRO A 61 -19.61 -3.67 1.18
N SER A 62 -19.83 -3.00 0.05
CA SER A 62 -18.78 -2.24 -0.65
C SER A 62 -18.05 -1.27 0.28
N SER A 63 -18.79 -0.60 1.17
CA SER A 63 -18.27 0.35 2.16
C SER A 63 -17.24 -0.23 3.13
N TYR A 64 -17.24 -1.55 3.36
CA TYR A 64 -16.26 -2.21 4.22
C TYR A 64 -14.83 -2.00 3.71
N TRP A 65 -14.63 -2.10 2.39
CA TRP A 65 -13.31 -2.03 1.76
C TRP A 65 -12.69 -0.62 1.76
N TRP A 66 -13.46 0.38 2.18
CA TRP A 66 -13.01 1.76 2.36
C TRP A 66 -12.57 2.05 3.80
N THR A 67 -12.82 1.13 4.74
CA THR A 67 -12.49 1.35 6.15
C THR A 67 -10.99 1.28 6.41
N VAL A 68 -10.56 1.94 7.48
CA VAL A 68 -9.15 2.08 7.87
C VAL A 68 -8.93 1.36 9.19
N PRO A 69 -7.99 0.40 9.26
CA PRO A 69 -7.69 -0.27 10.51
C PRO A 69 -6.76 0.60 11.36
N THR A 70 -6.83 0.42 12.68
CA THR A 70 -5.80 0.94 13.58
C THR A 70 -4.58 0.02 13.56
N PHE A 71 -3.40 0.53 13.95
CA PHE A 71 -2.21 -0.31 14.10
C PHE A 71 -2.42 -1.45 15.11
N ALA A 72 -3.12 -1.18 16.22
CA ALA A 72 -3.48 -2.20 17.20
C ALA A 72 -4.44 -3.25 16.61
N GLY A 73 -5.37 -2.82 15.74
CA GLY A 73 -6.24 -3.72 14.98
C GLY A 73 -5.45 -4.65 14.08
N LEU A 74 -4.49 -4.12 13.31
CA LEU A 74 -3.59 -4.91 12.47
C LEU A 74 -2.72 -5.87 13.29
N SER A 75 -2.12 -5.40 14.37
CA SER A 75 -1.26 -6.23 15.23
C SER A 75 -2.02 -7.42 15.85
N ASN A 76 -3.30 -7.23 16.19
CA ASN A 76 -4.16 -8.29 16.71
C ASN A 76 -4.80 -9.17 15.62
N TRP A 77 -4.75 -8.74 14.36
CA TRP A 77 -5.35 -9.44 13.23
C TRP A 77 -4.54 -10.67 12.81
N PHE A 78 -3.21 -10.54 12.86
CA PHE A 78 -2.30 -11.58 12.38
C PHE A 78 -2.29 -12.80 13.29
N THR A 79 -2.20 -13.99 12.69
CA THR A 79 -2.18 -15.28 13.40
C THR A 79 -0.76 -15.81 13.66
N TRP A 80 0.25 -15.10 13.17
CA TRP A 80 1.66 -15.45 13.33
C TRP A 80 2.30 -14.71 14.52
N SER A 81 3.38 -15.30 15.03
CA SER A 81 4.23 -14.65 16.04
C SER A 81 5.25 -13.73 15.38
N ALA A 82 5.49 -12.58 16.02
CA ALA A 82 6.43 -11.56 15.59
C ALA A 82 7.41 -11.21 16.73
N PRO A 83 8.58 -10.63 16.44
CA PRO A 83 9.41 -10.05 17.49
C PRO A 83 8.66 -8.97 18.26
N ALA A 84 8.40 -9.20 19.55
CA ALA A 84 7.63 -8.27 20.38
C ALA A 84 8.26 -6.86 20.42
N THR A 85 9.59 -6.76 20.34
CA THR A 85 10.33 -5.50 20.28
C THR A 85 10.04 -4.70 19.01
N VAL A 86 9.81 -5.38 17.88
CA VAL A 86 9.47 -4.74 16.60
C VAL A 86 8.02 -4.26 16.61
N TRP A 87 7.12 -5.05 17.20
CA TRP A 87 5.66 -4.81 17.16
C TRP A 87 5.11 -4.01 18.35
N GLN A 88 5.98 -3.58 19.27
CA GLN A 88 5.60 -2.73 20.40
C GLN A 88 5.09 -1.37 19.95
N GLU A 89 5.66 -0.81 18.87
CA GLU A 89 5.29 0.49 18.31
C GLU A 89 5.14 0.39 16.78
N PRO A 90 4.26 1.18 16.17
CA PRO A 90 4.18 1.27 14.71
C PRO A 90 5.49 1.79 14.11
N ILE A 91 5.89 1.33 12.94
CA ILE A 91 7.06 1.87 12.21
C ILE A 91 6.58 2.69 11.03
N TYR A 92 6.87 3.99 11.04
CA TYR A 92 6.60 4.89 9.91
C TYR A 92 7.80 4.95 8.97
N TYR A 93 7.61 4.56 7.72
CA TYR A 93 8.62 4.64 6.66
C TYR A 93 8.45 5.94 5.87
N ASP A 94 9.49 6.76 5.84
CA ASP A 94 9.50 8.06 5.17
C ASP A 94 10.62 8.06 4.12
N TYR A 95 10.23 7.85 2.87
CA TYR A 95 11.17 7.65 1.77
C TYR A 95 11.68 8.97 1.17
N GLY A 96 12.90 8.90 0.65
CA GLY A 96 13.55 9.97 -0.10
C GLY A 96 14.36 10.94 0.77
N ALA A 97 14.96 11.93 0.12
CA ALA A 97 15.87 12.88 0.76
C ALA A 97 15.21 13.56 1.98
N GLY A 98 15.86 13.50 3.14
CA GLY A 98 15.37 14.03 4.42
C GLY A 98 14.35 13.16 5.15
N GLY A 99 14.04 11.98 4.61
CA GLY A 99 13.26 10.93 5.28
C GLY A 99 14.14 10.00 6.12
N ASN A 100 13.54 8.94 6.66
CA ASN A 100 14.26 7.90 7.39
C ASN A 100 14.66 6.71 6.53
N VAL A 101 14.24 6.67 5.26
CA VAL A 101 14.75 5.75 4.24
C VAL A 101 15.33 6.53 3.08
N TYR A 102 16.65 6.46 2.90
CA TYR A 102 17.34 7.22 1.86
C TYR A 102 18.57 6.49 1.33
N TYR A 103 19.00 6.92 0.14
CA TYR A 103 20.13 6.37 -0.60
C TYR A 103 21.27 7.38 -0.52
N GLU A 104 22.44 6.96 -0.06
CA GLU A 104 23.63 7.80 0.02
C GLU A 104 24.88 6.92 -0.16
N ASN A 105 25.88 7.41 -0.90
CA ASN A 105 27.18 6.72 -1.05
C ASN A 105 27.09 5.23 -1.45
N ASN A 106 26.16 4.89 -2.36
CA ASN A 106 25.88 3.51 -2.80
C ASN A 106 25.45 2.56 -1.67
N ALA A 107 24.80 3.10 -0.64
CA ALA A 107 24.17 2.36 0.45
C ALA A 107 22.75 2.88 0.69
N VAL A 108 21.89 2.00 1.18
CA VAL A 108 20.54 2.35 1.66
C VAL A 108 20.57 2.43 3.18
N TYR A 109 20.01 3.51 3.71
CA TYR A 109 19.92 3.79 5.12
C TYR A 109 18.47 3.70 5.59
N VAL A 110 18.25 3.06 6.74
CA VAL A 110 16.96 2.99 7.45
C VAL A 110 17.21 3.44 8.89
N ASP A 111 16.58 4.55 9.31
CA ASP A 111 16.82 5.22 10.61
C ASP A 111 18.31 5.53 10.86
N GLY A 112 19.05 5.87 9.79
CA GLY A 112 20.48 6.16 9.84
C GLY A 112 21.40 4.94 9.95
N GLN A 113 20.85 3.72 9.92
CA GLN A 113 21.63 2.48 9.85
C GLN A 113 21.71 1.99 8.41
N VAL A 114 22.90 1.53 7.98
CA VAL A 114 23.06 0.91 6.66
C VAL A 114 22.36 -0.45 6.67
N VAL A 115 21.46 -0.66 5.71
CA VAL A 115 20.73 -1.94 5.55
C VAL A 115 21.18 -2.76 4.34
N GLY A 116 21.96 -2.16 3.43
CA GLY A 116 22.49 -2.86 2.26
C GLY A 116 22.85 -1.92 1.12
N SER A 117 23.22 -2.49 -0.03
CA SER A 117 23.33 -1.74 -1.28
C SER A 117 21.95 -1.42 -1.87
N PRO A 118 21.84 -0.47 -2.83
CA PRO A 118 20.62 -0.22 -3.59
C PRO A 118 20.03 -1.50 -4.21
N GLN A 119 20.88 -2.34 -4.78
CA GLN A 119 20.47 -3.60 -5.41
C GLN A 119 19.97 -4.62 -4.40
N ASP A 120 20.64 -4.76 -3.25
CA ASP A 120 20.20 -5.66 -2.17
C ASP A 120 18.85 -5.22 -1.60
N PHE A 121 18.65 -3.91 -1.44
CA PHE A 121 17.39 -3.37 -0.92
C PHE A 121 16.24 -3.61 -1.90
N ALA A 122 16.44 -3.36 -3.20
CA ALA A 122 15.44 -3.67 -4.24
C ALA A 122 15.15 -5.17 -4.33
N ALA A 123 16.18 -6.03 -4.24
CA ALA A 123 16.00 -7.48 -4.21
C ALA A 123 15.22 -7.93 -2.96
N SER A 124 15.45 -7.31 -1.81
CA SER A 124 14.68 -7.59 -0.58
C SER A 124 13.19 -7.25 -0.74
N ALA A 125 12.88 -6.12 -1.40
CA ALA A 125 11.51 -5.72 -1.68
C ALA A 125 10.84 -6.70 -2.65
N ALA A 126 11.55 -7.08 -3.72
CA ALA A 126 11.05 -8.04 -4.70
C ALA A 126 10.81 -9.44 -4.13
N ALA A 127 11.68 -9.89 -3.22
CA ALA A 127 11.50 -11.14 -2.48
C ALA A 127 10.30 -11.04 -1.53
N LEU A 128 10.18 -9.94 -0.78
CA LEU A 128 9.02 -9.72 0.10
C LEU A 128 7.71 -9.69 -0.69
N ALA A 129 7.68 -9.05 -1.86
CA ALA A 129 6.48 -9.01 -2.70
C ALA A 129 6.15 -10.34 -3.40
N THR A 130 7.01 -11.36 -3.30
CA THR A 130 6.75 -12.70 -3.85
C THR A 130 5.95 -13.52 -2.84
N VAL A 131 4.72 -13.87 -3.22
CA VAL A 131 3.80 -14.64 -2.39
C VAL A 131 3.52 -15.97 -3.08
N ASP A 132 3.66 -17.06 -2.32
CA ASP A 132 3.28 -18.37 -2.81
C ASP A 132 1.77 -18.44 -3.05
N PRO A 133 1.30 -19.09 -4.14
CA PRO A 133 -0.12 -19.24 -4.39
C PRO A 133 -0.79 -20.04 -3.26
N PRO A 134 -2.11 -19.88 -3.05
CA PRO A 134 -2.85 -20.68 -2.09
C PRO A 134 -2.72 -22.16 -2.41
N THR A 135 -2.68 -22.99 -1.36
CA THR A 135 -2.55 -24.45 -1.51
C THR A 135 -3.76 -25.07 -2.21
N THR A 136 -4.93 -24.46 -2.09
CA THR A 136 -6.16 -24.85 -2.78
C THR A 136 -7.00 -23.62 -3.11
N GLN A 137 -7.91 -23.74 -4.07
CA GLN A 137 -8.92 -22.72 -4.37
C GLN A 137 -9.79 -22.42 -3.14
N GLN A 138 -10.16 -23.45 -2.38
CA GLN A 138 -10.96 -23.30 -1.16
C GLN A 138 -10.22 -22.45 -0.11
N ALA A 139 -8.90 -22.61 0.02
CA ALA A 139 -8.10 -21.77 0.92
C ALA A 139 -8.13 -20.29 0.51
N ALA A 140 -8.10 -20.00 -0.80
CA ALA A 140 -8.22 -18.64 -1.33
C ALA A 140 -9.59 -18.03 -1.02
N GLU A 141 -10.65 -18.82 -1.18
CA GLU A 141 -12.03 -18.40 -0.93
C GLU A 141 -12.30 -18.20 0.56
N GLU A 142 -11.84 -19.10 1.42
CA GLU A 142 -12.09 -19.05 2.87
C GLU A 142 -11.19 -18.04 3.60
N ALA A 143 -10.18 -17.48 2.94
CA ALA A 143 -9.33 -16.44 3.51
C ALA A 143 -10.16 -15.25 4.00
N ASP A 144 -9.86 -14.78 5.20
CA ASP A 144 -10.49 -13.64 5.83
C ASP A 144 -9.61 -12.41 5.64
N TRP A 145 -10.20 -11.27 5.27
CA TRP A 145 -9.48 -10.09 4.79
C TRP A 145 -9.87 -8.84 5.59
N MET A 146 -8.87 -8.15 6.13
CA MET A 146 -9.02 -6.84 6.74
C MET A 146 -8.69 -5.75 5.72
N PRO A 147 -9.56 -4.76 5.50
CA PRO A 147 -9.31 -3.68 4.57
C PRO A 147 -8.18 -2.77 5.08
N LEU A 148 -7.38 -2.26 4.16
CA LEU A 148 -6.37 -1.21 4.38
C LEU A 148 -6.82 0.14 3.78
N GLY A 149 -7.91 0.11 3.01
CA GLY A 149 -8.59 1.28 2.45
C GLY A 149 -8.34 1.49 0.95
N THR A 150 -8.93 2.57 0.45
CA THR A 150 -8.80 3.02 -0.94
C THR A 150 -7.93 4.28 -1.00
N PHE A 151 -7.08 4.37 -2.02
CA PHE A 151 -6.10 5.42 -2.21
C PHE A 151 -6.09 5.92 -3.65
N ALA A 152 -5.88 7.22 -3.84
CA ALA A 152 -5.34 7.78 -5.07
C ALA A 152 -3.82 7.61 -5.08
N VAL A 153 -3.24 7.39 -6.25
CA VAL A 153 -1.78 7.31 -6.45
C VAL A 153 -1.31 8.60 -7.12
N SER A 154 -0.30 9.24 -6.54
CA SER A 154 0.34 10.42 -7.11
C SER A 154 1.86 10.23 -7.19
N SER A 155 2.43 10.39 -8.38
CA SER A 155 3.87 10.22 -8.63
C SER A 155 4.70 11.48 -8.36
N SER A 156 4.06 12.64 -8.27
CA SER A 156 4.74 13.89 -7.90
C SER A 156 3.79 14.92 -7.30
N GLN A 157 4.33 15.88 -6.54
CA GLN A 157 3.56 17.02 -6.01
C GLN A 157 2.88 17.88 -7.09
N LYS A 158 3.32 17.78 -8.35
CA LYS A 158 2.72 18.50 -9.48
C LYS A 158 1.54 17.74 -10.09
N GLU A 159 1.44 16.44 -9.83
CA GLU A 159 0.32 15.60 -10.24
C GLU A 159 -0.76 15.68 -9.16
N THR A 160 -1.60 16.71 -9.28
CA THR A 160 -2.68 16.98 -8.33
C THR A 160 -4.02 16.39 -8.78
N GLU A 161 -4.14 15.94 -10.02
CA GLU A 161 -5.30 15.24 -10.57
C GLU A 161 -4.95 13.75 -10.68
N PRO A 162 -5.39 12.90 -9.74
CA PRO A 162 -5.04 11.48 -9.78
C PRO A 162 -5.86 10.74 -10.83
N THR A 163 -5.20 9.91 -11.65
CA THR A 163 -5.85 8.99 -12.59
C THR A 163 -5.71 7.52 -12.18
N ARG A 164 -5.03 7.26 -11.07
CA ARG A 164 -4.69 5.91 -10.60
C ARG A 164 -5.22 5.71 -9.19
N PHE A 165 -5.92 4.61 -8.98
CA PHE A 165 -6.62 4.31 -7.74
C PHE A 165 -6.32 2.90 -7.30
N VAL A 166 -6.13 2.71 -6.00
CA VAL A 166 -5.78 1.43 -5.41
C VAL A 166 -6.70 1.14 -4.24
N GLN A 167 -7.25 -0.07 -4.18
CA GLN A 167 -7.90 -0.60 -2.97
C GLN A 167 -7.09 -1.79 -2.45
N LEU A 168 -6.80 -1.79 -1.14
CA LEU A 168 -5.93 -2.79 -0.49
C LEU A 168 -6.65 -3.49 0.66
N ALA A 169 -6.30 -4.75 0.89
CA ALA A 169 -6.68 -5.55 2.04
C ALA A 169 -5.54 -6.50 2.45
N VAL A 170 -5.56 -6.96 3.71
CA VAL A 170 -4.56 -7.88 4.26
C VAL A 170 -5.23 -9.05 4.98
N ASN A 171 -4.77 -10.27 4.73
CA ASN A 171 -5.28 -11.46 5.39
C ASN A 171 -4.56 -11.74 6.72
N LYS A 172 -5.03 -12.75 7.47
CA LYS A 172 -4.47 -13.13 8.78
C LYS A 172 -3.03 -13.65 8.72
N GLU A 173 -2.57 -14.10 7.56
CA GLU A 173 -1.20 -14.57 7.34
C GLU A 173 -0.22 -13.44 7.00
N GLY A 174 -0.74 -12.22 6.78
CA GLY A 174 0.06 -11.06 6.36
C GLY A 174 0.16 -10.89 4.85
N ILE A 175 -0.55 -11.69 4.05
CA ILE A 175 -0.64 -11.49 2.60
C ILE A 175 -1.48 -10.24 2.35
N VAL A 176 -0.95 -9.33 1.55
CA VAL A 176 -1.62 -8.10 1.12
C VAL A 176 -2.07 -8.29 -0.32
N SER A 177 -3.36 -8.12 -0.55
CA SER A 177 -3.99 -8.18 -1.86
C SER A 177 -4.63 -6.84 -2.17
N GLY A 178 -4.61 -6.45 -3.44
CA GLY A 178 -5.19 -5.20 -3.87
C GLY A 178 -5.59 -5.19 -5.32
N THR A 179 -6.20 -4.09 -5.72
CA THR A 179 -6.54 -3.80 -7.10
C THR A 179 -6.11 -2.39 -7.43
N LEU A 180 -5.27 -2.24 -8.45
CA LEU A 180 -4.88 -0.99 -9.07
C LEU A 180 -5.76 -0.77 -10.31
N TYR A 181 -6.39 0.39 -10.38
CA TYR A 181 -7.13 0.87 -11.54
C TYR A 181 -6.48 2.14 -12.08
N ASP A 182 -6.27 2.20 -13.40
CA ASP A 182 -5.83 3.39 -14.12
C ASP A 182 -6.96 3.88 -15.02
N GLU A 183 -7.61 4.98 -14.63
CA GLU A 183 -8.72 5.62 -15.35
C GLU A 183 -8.30 6.12 -16.74
N SER A 184 -7.04 6.54 -16.90
CA SER A 184 -6.56 7.09 -18.17
C SER A 184 -6.44 6.05 -19.28
N THR A 185 -6.27 4.79 -18.88
CA THR A 185 -6.12 3.65 -19.80
C THR A 185 -7.26 2.64 -19.72
N ASP A 186 -8.14 2.78 -18.72
CA ASP A 186 -9.19 1.82 -18.36
C ASP A 186 -8.66 0.41 -18.06
N ILE A 187 -7.45 0.34 -17.48
CA ILE A 187 -6.77 -0.91 -17.15
C ILE A 187 -6.86 -1.17 -15.65
N THR A 188 -7.20 -2.41 -15.30
CA THR A 188 -7.21 -2.91 -13.93
C THR A 188 -6.21 -4.05 -13.75
N GLN A 189 -5.44 -4.01 -12.66
CA GLN A 189 -4.42 -5.01 -12.33
C GLN A 189 -4.50 -5.40 -10.86
N THR A 190 -4.25 -6.67 -10.55
CA THR A 190 -4.09 -7.13 -9.17
C THR A 190 -2.78 -6.61 -8.59
N LEU A 191 -2.81 -6.24 -7.30
CA LEU A 191 -1.63 -6.05 -6.47
C LEU A 191 -1.50 -7.25 -5.53
N LEU A 192 -0.31 -7.81 -5.39
CA LEU A 192 -0.07 -8.92 -4.46
C LEU A 192 1.29 -8.78 -3.79
N GLY A 193 1.32 -9.08 -2.49
CA GLY A 193 2.54 -9.05 -1.71
C GLY A 193 2.29 -9.39 -0.26
N GLN A 194 3.16 -8.98 0.66
CA GLN A 194 2.99 -9.33 2.07
C GLN A 194 3.65 -8.34 3.03
N VAL A 195 3.24 -8.46 4.30
CA VAL A 195 3.84 -7.79 5.45
C VAL A 195 5.08 -8.55 5.91
N ASP A 196 6.18 -7.84 6.11
CA ASP A 196 7.36 -8.36 6.77
C ASP A 196 7.21 -8.30 8.30
N LYS A 197 7.32 -9.47 8.94
CA LYS A 197 7.19 -9.65 10.39
C LYS A 197 8.33 -9.01 11.17
N GLU A 198 9.51 -8.91 10.54
CA GLU A 198 10.73 -8.43 11.19
C GLU A 198 10.88 -6.91 11.11
N THR A 199 10.17 -6.27 10.17
CA THR A 199 10.35 -4.83 9.89
C THR A 199 9.05 -4.03 9.77
N GLN A 200 7.88 -4.67 9.70
CA GLN A 200 6.59 -4.03 9.35
C GLN A 200 6.57 -3.40 7.94
N ARG A 201 7.56 -3.67 7.08
CA ARG A 201 7.50 -3.29 5.66
C ARG A 201 6.39 -4.05 4.95
N VAL A 202 5.85 -3.45 3.92
CA VAL A 202 4.91 -4.06 2.98
C VAL A 202 5.48 -3.86 1.60
N ALA A 203 5.66 -4.94 0.84
CA ALA A 203 6.01 -4.85 -0.57
C ALA A 203 4.96 -5.57 -1.42
N LEU A 204 4.64 -5.00 -2.58
CA LEU A 204 3.58 -5.44 -3.50
C LEU A 204 4.10 -5.44 -4.93
N ARG A 205 3.78 -6.47 -5.71
CA ARG A 205 3.95 -6.49 -7.17
C ARG A 205 2.68 -6.01 -7.87
N VAL A 206 2.85 -5.46 -9.07
CA VAL A 206 1.76 -5.04 -9.95
C VAL A 206 1.54 -6.09 -11.04
N GLY A 207 0.39 -6.76 -11.00
CA GLY A 207 0.08 -7.89 -11.87
C GLY A 207 1.17 -8.96 -11.82
N ASP A 208 1.57 -9.46 -12.99
CA ASP A 208 2.64 -10.44 -13.14
C ASP A 208 4.02 -9.78 -13.35
N SER A 209 4.17 -8.48 -13.07
CA SER A 209 5.44 -7.78 -13.25
C SER A 209 6.50 -8.28 -12.27
N GLU A 210 7.65 -8.68 -12.80
CA GLU A 210 8.84 -8.98 -11.98
C GLU A 210 9.66 -7.73 -11.66
N ASP A 211 9.45 -6.64 -12.42
CA ASP A 211 10.27 -5.44 -12.35
C ASP A 211 9.65 -4.32 -11.51
N ILE A 212 8.32 -4.29 -11.36
CA ILE A 212 7.62 -3.22 -10.64
C ILE A 212 7.21 -3.72 -9.26
N VAL A 213 7.91 -3.21 -8.24
CA VAL A 213 7.62 -3.48 -6.83
C VAL A 213 7.36 -2.17 -6.11
N ILE A 214 6.22 -2.10 -5.42
CA ILE A 214 5.84 -0.98 -4.58
C ILE A 214 6.14 -1.37 -3.14
N GLU A 215 6.80 -0.50 -2.39
CA GLU A 215 7.09 -0.70 -0.98
C GLU A 215 6.59 0.47 -0.12
N THR A 216 6.09 0.12 1.07
CA THR A 216 5.77 1.08 2.13
C THR A 216 5.84 0.42 3.53
N GLY A 217 5.39 1.13 4.56
CA GLY A 217 5.16 0.58 5.88
C GLY A 217 3.71 0.15 6.11
N LEU A 218 3.50 -0.91 6.88
CA LEU A 218 2.16 -1.33 7.30
C LEU A 218 1.44 -0.19 8.05
N TYR A 219 2.16 0.51 8.93
CA TYR A 219 1.59 1.65 9.64
C TYR A 219 1.27 2.83 8.72
N ASN A 220 2.10 3.10 7.71
CA ASN A 220 1.83 4.15 6.72
C ASN A 220 0.46 3.93 6.05
N LEU A 221 0.10 2.68 5.75
CA LEU A 221 -1.20 2.31 5.19
C LEU A 221 -2.39 2.49 6.17
N THR A 222 -2.18 2.96 7.39
CA THR A 222 -3.24 3.40 8.32
C THR A 222 -3.39 4.94 8.36
N GLN A 223 -2.48 5.67 7.72
CA GLN A 223 -2.43 7.14 7.75
C GLN A 223 -3.18 7.74 6.56
N PRO A 224 -3.51 9.05 6.59
CA PRO A 224 -4.11 9.74 5.44
C PRO A 224 -3.18 9.77 4.22
N GLU A 225 -1.87 9.92 4.44
CA GLU A 225 -0.85 9.83 3.41
C GLU A 225 0.17 8.72 3.72
N ALA A 226 0.38 7.85 2.75
CA ALA A 226 1.38 6.79 2.81
C ALA A 226 2.44 7.01 1.72
N PRO A 227 3.63 7.55 2.07
CA PRO A 227 4.77 7.58 1.18
C PRO A 227 5.12 6.17 0.73
N ILE A 228 5.38 6.00 -0.56
CA ILE A 228 5.76 4.71 -1.14
C ILE A 228 7.04 4.86 -1.96
N MET A 229 7.81 3.78 -2.03
CA MET A 229 8.92 3.62 -2.95
C MET A 229 8.49 2.68 -4.07
N VAL A 230 8.67 3.08 -5.32
CA VAL A 230 8.44 2.24 -6.50
C VAL A 230 9.79 1.84 -7.06
N HIS A 231 10.08 0.55 -7.04
CA HIS A 231 11.24 -0.05 -7.66
C HIS A 231 10.92 -0.39 -9.12
N TYR A 232 11.84 -0.05 -10.02
CA TYR A 232 11.86 -0.43 -11.42
C TYR A 232 13.12 -1.27 -11.65
N GLY A 233 13.00 -2.57 -11.38
CA GLY A 233 14.13 -3.47 -11.29
C GLY A 233 15.12 -3.06 -10.17
N PRO A 234 16.38 -3.48 -10.26
CA PRO A 234 17.39 -3.22 -9.22
C PRO A 234 18.01 -1.82 -9.28
N ASP A 235 17.80 -1.07 -10.37
CA ASP A 235 18.63 0.10 -10.71
C ASP A 235 17.92 1.44 -10.53
N ARG A 236 16.59 1.47 -10.51
CA ARG A 236 15.81 2.70 -10.45
C ARG A 236 14.74 2.62 -9.38
N VAL A 237 14.63 3.67 -8.59
CA VAL A 237 13.56 3.86 -7.63
C VAL A 237 12.94 5.24 -7.78
N GLU A 238 11.64 5.34 -7.49
CA GLU A 238 10.90 6.59 -7.40
C GLU A 238 10.13 6.68 -6.09
N ASN A 239 9.92 7.90 -5.60
CA ASN A 239 9.14 8.13 -4.38
C ASN A 239 7.79 8.72 -4.77
N TRP A 240 6.72 7.98 -4.52
CA TRP A 240 5.35 8.37 -4.82
C TRP A 240 4.55 8.50 -3.52
N LEU A 241 3.27 8.86 -3.64
CA LEU A 241 2.36 9.01 -2.52
C LEU A 241 1.06 8.25 -2.80
N LEU A 242 0.63 7.43 -1.82
CA LEU A 242 -0.74 7.00 -1.73
C LEU A 242 -1.50 7.99 -0.85
N VAL A 243 -2.58 8.54 -1.38
CA VAL A 243 -3.44 9.51 -0.72
C VAL A 243 -4.77 8.84 -0.44
N ARG A 244 -5.11 8.67 0.84
CA ARG A 244 -6.35 8.00 1.24
C ARG A 244 -7.57 8.77 0.75
N LEU A 245 -8.54 8.02 0.23
CA LEU A 245 -9.83 8.54 -0.18
C LEU A 245 -10.91 8.14 0.82
N GLU A 246 -11.90 9.00 0.99
CA GLU A 246 -13.09 8.71 1.78
C GLU A 246 -14.11 7.93 0.93
N ASN A 247 -14.99 7.18 1.58
CA ASN A 247 -16.01 6.42 0.90
C ASN A 247 -17.04 7.39 0.24
N PRO A 248 -17.27 7.29 -1.08
CA PRO A 248 -18.25 8.15 -1.77
C PRO A 248 -19.68 7.97 -1.25
N ASP A 249 -20.04 6.80 -0.71
CA ASP A 249 -21.39 6.50 -0.22
C ASP A 249 -21.69 7.09 1.19
N THR A 250 -20.77 7.87 1.76
CA THR A 250 -20.93 8.44 3.12
C THR A 250 -21.32 9.92 3.16
N GLU A 251 -21.54 10.54 1.99
CA GLU A 251 -22.19 11.86 1.83
C GLU A 251 -23.70 11.73 1.57
#